data_AF-A0AAE4LBP6-F1
#
_entry.id   AF-A0AAE4LBP6-F1
#
_cell.length_a   1.000
_cell.length_b   1.000
_cell.length_c   1.000
_cell.angle_alpha   90.00
_cell.angle_beta   90.00
_cell.angle_gamma   90.00
#
_symmetry.space_group_name_H-M   'P 1'
#
loop_
_entity.id
_entity.type
_entity.pdbx_description
1 polymer ?
#
loop_
_entity_poly.entity_id
_entity_poly.type
_entity_poly.pdbx_seq_one_letter_code
_entity_poly.pdbx_strand_id
1 'polypeptide(L)'
;MNKGIVVTILTVLYFLWNIFAGIKLTWGGILMLIWGGRINIILFLIFALLFILIGLTDKKGSVFTSKYKRYAFPFILAYLFIYFYAGFFLGEYPSGSFLMNAFMAFIFILLNDKWKLTVFDWLVKSLVFFLSLSLIEYLLYIFTDQGILIAYFIRDNSGREQLFEQHLFNFFIINSTIRFQSFCEEPGELGTLCYLMLFLIGNNPRYKIYYYCFWIFGLASFSLGFYILAAIYLLSIRFKIRTIVLTAVCVLTMPLILGEQFETLVMERISGKDIRDIDNRTGDALNSALSTSIFDGSIIYGHGGVLPDNMGYDSGNTGGKVFLYKYGVLGLILLLCPFWKFINQYYRQYRVPYRLRMCFVIAFFGAFYKSNMLEFYWCLCLPFLFPMLASGATSKTFSIDNIKL
;
A
#
# COMPACT_ATOMS: atom_id res chain seq x y z
N MET A 1 5.73 -28.43 -12.89
CA MET A 1 5.47 -26.97 -12.89
C MET A 1 6.77 -26.24 -12.52
N ASN A 2 7.20 -25.23 -13.28
CA ASN A 2 8.43 -24.49 -12.98
C ASN A 2 8.31 -23.80 -11.60
N LYS A 3 9.22 -24.09 -10.65
CA LYS A 3 9.15 -23.62 -9.25
C LYS A 3 8.94 -22.11 -9.14
N GLY A 4 9.55 -21.32 -10.02
CA GLY A 4 9.37 -19.88 -9.99
C GLY A 4 8.01 -19.38 -10.47
N ILE A 5 7.31 -20.11 -11.35
CA ILE A 5 5.93 -19.78 -11.74
C ILE A 5 5.01 -19.94 -10.53
N VAL A 6 5.18 -21.03 -9.77
CA VAL A 6 4.39 -21.28 -8.55
C VAL A 6 4.60 -20.16 -7.54
N VAL A 7 5.86 -19.81 -7.26
CA VAL A 7 6.20 -18.70 -6.36
C VAL A 7 5.61 -17.39 -6.86
N THR A 8 5.65 -17.14 -8.17
CA THR A 8 5.07 -15.92 -8.75
C THR A 8 3.57 -15.83 -8.50
N ILE A 9 2.82 -16.89 -8.82
CA ILE A 9 1.37 -16.93 -8.64
C ILE A 9 1.00 -16.70 -7.18
N LEU A 10 1.63 -17.44 -6.25
CA LEU A 10 1.32 -17.33 -4.82
C LEU A 10 1.66 -15.93 -4.29
N THR A 11 2.76 -15.35 -4.74
CA THR A 11 3.17 -14.00 -4.34
C THR A 11 2.18 -12.94 -4.85
N VAL A 12 1.75 -13.04 -6.11
CA VAL A 12 0.77 -12.11 -6.72
C VAL A 12 -0.60 -12.24 -6.04
N LEU A 13 -1.06 -13.45 -5.77
CA LEU A 13 -2.32 -13.67 -5.05
C LEU A 13 -2.24 -13.06 -3.64
N TYR A 14 -1.11 -13.20 -2.96
CA TYR A 14 -0.92 -12.59 -1.64
C TYR A 14 -0.86 -11.05 -1.70
N PHE A 15 -0.25 -10.47 -2.74
CA PHE A 15 -0.33 -9.02 -3.00
C PHE A 15 -1.80 -8.55 -3.15
N LEU A 16 -2.57 -9.22 -4.01
CA LEU A 16 -3.97 -8.86 -4.26
C LEU A 16 -4.82 -9.01 -2.99
N TRP A 17 -4.62 -10.09 -2.24
CA TRP A 17 -5.26 -10.30 -0.94
C TRP A 17 -4.96 -9.16 0.06
N ASN A 18 -3.71 -8.73 0.13
CA ASN A 18 -3.29 -7.72 1.09
C ASN A 18 -3.81 -6.31 0.71
N ILE A 19 -3.92 -6.03 -0.60
CA ILE A 19 -4.45 -4.77 -1.15
C ILE A 19 -5.97 -4.69 -1.05
N PHE A 20 -6.69 -5.77 -1.40
CA PHE A 20 -8.14 -5.77 -1.47
C PHE A 20 -8.75 -6.35 -0.20
N ALA A 21 -9.30 -5.48 0.65
CA ALA A 21 -10.10 -5.88 1.80
C ALA A 21 -11.33 -6.70 1.42
N GLY A 22 -11.87 -6.52 0.21
CA GLY A 22 -12.96 -7.36 -0.26
C GLY A 22 -12.57 -8.81 -0.50
N ILE A 23 -11.31 -9.07 -0.85
CA ILE A 23 -10.77 -10.43 -0.86
C ILE A 23 -10.59 -10.93 0.58
N LYS A 24 -10.12 -10.09 1.51
CA LYS A 24 -10.04 -10.44 2.95
C LYS A 24 -11.42 -10.75 3.56
N LEU A 25 -12.49 -10.10 3.12
CA LEU A 25 -13.85 -10.29 3.63
C LEU A 25 -14.56 -11.47 2.97
N THR A 26 -14.49 -11.60 1.64
CA THR A 26 -15.11 -12.73 0.92
C THR A 26 -14.38 -14.04 1.14
N TRP A 27 -13.08 -14.06 0.82
CA TRP A 27 -12.29 -15.28 0.95
C TRP A 27 -11.80 -15.45 2.37
N GLY A 28 -11.59 -14.40 3.16
CA GLY A 28 -11.29 -14.56 4.58
C GLY A 28 -12.54 -14.92 5.37
N GLY A 29 -13.72 -14.46 4.97
CA GLY A 29 -15.00 -15.00 5.44
C GLY A 29 -15.18 -16.46 5.09
N ILE A 30 -14.98 -16.86 3.82
CA ILE A 30 -15.05 -18.27 3.38
C ILE A 30 -13.94 -19.13 4.03
N LEU A 31 -12.71 -18.65 4.15
CA LEU A 31 -11.60 -19.38 4.79
C LEU A 31 -11.76 -19.41 6.32
N MET A 32 -12.31 -18.37 6.96
CA MET A 32 -12.64 -18.38 8.40
C MET A 32 -13.87 -19.24 8.70
N LEU A 33 -14.87 -19.27 7.79
CA LEU A 33 -16.08 -20.11 7.90
C LEU A 33 -15.76 -21.59 7.69
N ILE A 34 -14.88 -21.91 6.74
CA ILE A 34 -14.53 -23.31 6.48
C ILE A 34 -13.42 -23.76 7.46
N TRP A 35 -12.54 -22.87 7.94
CA TRP A 35 -11.36 -23.26 8.73
C TRP A 35 -10.84 -22.15 9.68
N GLY A 36 -11.50 -21.98 10.83
CA GLY A 36 -11.21 -20.92 11.80
C GLY A 36 -9.73 -20.80 12.22
N GLY A 37 -9.14 -19.61 12.04
CA GLY A 37 -7.91 -19.06 12.65
C GLY A 37 -6.57 -19.82 12.49
N ARG A 38 -6.60 -21.14 12.68
CA ARG A 38 -5.48 -22.09 12.68
C ARG A 38 -4.89 -22.29 11.28
N ILE A 39 -5.67 -22.05 10.22
CA ILE A 39 -5.17 -22.16 8.84
C ILE A 39 -4.15 -21.09 8.49
N ASN A 40 -4.28 -19.86 9.00
CA ASN A 40 -3.27 -18.83 8.71
C ASN A 40 -1.91 -19.25 9.28
N ILE A 41 -1.89 -19.94 10.42
CA ILE A 41 -0.69 -20.50 11.04
C ILE A 41 -0.19 -21.73 10.25
N ILE A 42 -1.08 -22.63 9.81
CA ILE A 42 -0.70 -23.81 9.03
C ILE A 42 -0.19 -23.42 7.64
N LEU A 43 -0.85 -22.50 6.94
CA LEU A 43 -0.38 -21.92 5.68
C LEU A 43 0.93 -21.18 5.91
N PHE A 44 1.07 -20.37 6.97
CA PHE A 44 2.34 -19.74 7.34
C PHE A 44 3.45 -20.77 7.49
N LEU A 45 3.20 -21.85 8.23
CA LEU A 45 4.17 -22.93 8.44
C LEU A 45 4.48 -23.69 7.14
N ILE A 46 3.49 -23.98 6.30
CA ILE A 46 3.68 -24.63 5.00
C ILE A 46 4.50 -23.73 4.06
N PHE A 47 4.16 -22.45 3.98
CA PHE A 47 4.91 -21.45 3.20
C PHE A 47 6.33 -21.28 3.74
N ALA A 48 6.49 -21.20 5.06
CA ALA A 48 7.79 -21.07 5.70
C ALA A 48 8.68 -22.30 5.49
N LEU A 49 8.11 -23.50 5.60
CA LEU A 49 8.82 -24.76 5.41
C LEU A 49 9.19 -24.96 3.93
N LEU A 50 8.27 -24.71 3.00
CA LEU A 50 8.55 -24.68 1.56
C LEU A 50 9.65 -23.65 1.23
N PHE A 51 9.65 -22.51 1.90
CA PHE A 51 10.61 -21.45 1.64
C PHE A 51 12.00 -21.75 2.19
N ILE A 52 12.10 -22.30 3.40
CA ILE A 52 13.36 -22.79 3.97
C ILE A 52 13.94 -23.87 3.05
N LEU A 53 13.11 -24.80 2.57
CA LEU A 53 13.52 -25.85 1.64
C LEU A 53 14.01 -25.32 0.28
N ILE A 54 13.38 -24.27 -0.27
CA ILE A 54 13.79 -23.67 -1.57
C ILE A 54 14.94 -22.67 -1.40
N GLY A 55 15.00 -21.93 -0.29
CA GLY A 55 16.04 -20.94 0.02
C GLY A 55 17.39 -21.54 0.44
N LEU A 56 17.41 -22.79 0.91
CA LEU A 56 18.63 -23.55 1.20
C LEU A 56 19.30 -24.13 -0.06
N THR A 57 18.67 -24.05 -1.24
CA THR A 57 19.23 -24.53 -2.50
C THR A 57 19.68 -23.37 -3.41
N ASP A 58 20.77 -22.69 -3.03
CA ASP A 58 21.42 -21.69 -3.88
C ASP A 58 22.23 -22.40 -4.99
N LYS A 59 21.58 -22.65 -6.13
CA LYS A 59 22.19 -23.17 -7.35
C LYS A 59 22.01 -22.16 -8.48
N LYS A 60 22.90 -22.13 -9.48
CA LYS A 60 22.70 -21.32 -10.70
C LYS A 60 21.28 -21.55 -11.27
N GLY A 61 20.52 -20.47 -11.45
CA GLY A 61 19.12 -20.54 -11.90
C GLY A 61 18.08 -20.64 -10.77
N SER A 62 18.50 -20.55 -9.50
CA SER A 62 17.61 -20.52 -8.34
C SER A 62 16.63 -19.34 -8.37
N VAL A 63 15.47 -19.56 -7.76
CA VAL A 63 14.44 -18.51 -7.57
C VAL A 63 14.91 -17.42 -6.60
N PHE A 64 15.75 -17.82 -5.62
CA PHE A 64 16.29 -16.95 -4.56
C PHE A 64 17.77 -16.67 -4.74
N THR A 65 18.22 -15.52 -4.24
CA THR A 65 19.64 -15.17 -4.26
C THR A 65 20.13 -14.71 -2.89
N SER A 66 21.30 -15.23 -2.48
CA SER A 66 21.99 -14.83 -1.26
C SER A 66 22.47 -13.37 -1.28
N LYS A 67 22.60 -12.75 -2.47
CA LYS A 67 22.97 -11.34 -2.67
C LYS A 67 22.13 -10.36 -1.84
N TYR A 68 20.84 -10.65 -1.66
CA TYR A 68 19.92 -9.76 -0.96
C TYR A 68 19.85 -9.96 0.55
N LYS A 69 20.47 -11.01 1.10
CA LYS A 69 20.48 -11.28 2.56
C LYS A 69 21.02 -10.10 3.35
N ARG A 70 22.11 -9.47 2.89
CA ARG A 70 22.73 -8.31 3.56
C ARG A 70 21.81 -7.09 3.69
N TYR A 71 20.72 -7.04 2.93
CA TYR A 71 19.73 -5.97 2.97
C TYR A 71 18.41 -6.41 3.61
N ALA A 72 17.96 -7.63 3.30
CA ALA A 72 16.72 -8.20 3.81
C ALA A 72 16.75 -8.34 5.34
N PHE A 73 17.85 -8.87 5.89
CA PHE A 73 17.97 -9.14 7.31
C PHE A 73 17.92 -7.86 8.16
N PRO A 74 18.76 -6.83 7.91
CA PRO A 74 18.68 -5.61 8.71
C PRO A 74 17.33 -4.88 8.59
N PHE A 75 16.72 -4.89 7.40
CA PHE A 75 15.43 -4.25 7.16
C PHE A 75 14.31 -4.94 7.94
N ILE A 76 14.19 -6.27 7.80
CA ILE A 76 13.14 -7.04 8.47
C ILE A 76 13.40 -7.13 9.97
N LEU A 77 14.66 -7.19 10.42
CA LEU A 77 14.97 -7.17 11.84
C LEU A 77 14.59 -5.84 12.49
N ALA A 78 14.90 -4.71 11.84
CA ALA A 78 14.47 -3.40 12.33
C ALA A 78 12.94 -3.30 12.36
N TYR A 79 12.28 -3.77 11.30
CA TYR A 79 10.83 -3.80 11.22
C TYR A 79 10.21 -4.66 12.34
N LEU A 80 10.67 -5.90 12.53
CA LEU A 80 10.19 -6.75 13.63
C LEU A 80 10.51 -6.12 14.99
N PHE A 81 11.69 -5.55 15.17
CA PHE A 81 12.08 -4.94 16.44
C PHE A 81 11.14 -3.79 16.83
N ILE A 82 10.74 -2.92 15.91
CA ILE A 82 9.79 -1.82 16.20
C ILE A 82 8.48 -2.35 16.78
N TYR A 83 7.93 -3.41 16.16
CA TYR A 83 6.63 -3.95 16.54
C TYR A 83 6.69 -4.90 17.74
N PHE A 84 7.83 -5.54 17.99
CA PHE A 84 8.05 -6.36 19.18
C PHE A 84 8.54 -5.56 20.40
N TYR A 85 9.23 -4.43 20.20
CA TYR A 85 9.67 -3.55 21.27
C TYR A 85 8.48 -3.12 22.13
N ALA A 86 7.39 -2.68 21.50
CA ALA A 86 6.12 -2.43 22.18
C ALA A 86 5.67 -3.62 23.03
N GLY A 87 5.73 -4.84 22.50
CA GLY A 87 5.35 -6.05 23.24
C GLY A 87 6.25 -6.41 24.42
N PHE A 88 7.55 -6.12 24.34
CA PHE A 88 8.48 -6.39 25.45
C PHE A 88 8.29 -5.44 26.63
N PHE A 89 7.93 -4.19 26.38
CA PHE A 89 7.76 -3.17 27.43
C PHE A 89 6.33 -3.04 27.93
N LEU A 90 5.33 -3.38 27.10
CA LEU A 90 3.91 -3.11 27.36
C LEU A 90 3.04 -4.38 27.36
N GLY A 91 3.61 -5.55 27.05
CA GLY A 91 2.90 -6.83 27.05
C GLY A 91 2.01 -7.08 25.83
N GLU A 92 2.07 -6.22 24.80
CA GLU A 92 1.24 -6.27 23.61
C GLU A 92 2.00 -6.77 22.36
N TYR A 93 1.76 -8.00 21.96
CA TYR A 93 2.45 -8.62 20.81
C TYR A 93 1.76 -8.31 19.48
N PRO A 94 2.54 -8.21 18.37
CA PRO A 94 1.97 -7.96 17.05
C PRO A 94 1.06 -9.11 16.60
N SER A 95 0.07 -8.77 15.78
CA SER A 95 -0.89 -9.74 15.24
C SER A 95 -0.23 -10.77 14.30
N GLY A 96 -0.85 -11.95 14.18
CA GLY A 96 -0.36 -12.99 13.26
C GLY A 96 -0.34 -12.56 11.78
N SER A 97 -1.26 -11.66 11.38
CA SER A 97 -1.29 -11.09 10.02
C SER A 97 -0.08 -10.19 9.76
N PHE A 98 0.34 -9.40 10.75
CA PHE A 98 1.55 -8.61 10.69
C PHE A 98 2.80 -9.48 10.48
N LEU A 99 2.93 -10.55 11.27
CA LEU A 99 4.05 -11.49 11.15
C LEU A 99 4.10 -12.17 9.77
N MET A 100 2.94 -12.55 9.24
CA MET A 100 2.83 -13.07 7.88
C MET A 100 3.28 -12.02 6.85
N ASN A 101 2.86 -10.77 6.97
CA ASN A 101 3.27 -9.69 6.05
C ASN A 101 4.79 -9.48 6.06
N ALA A 102 5.39 -9.45 7.25
CA ALA A 102 6.84 -9.32 7.42
C ALA A 102 7.59 -10.50 6.79
N PHE A 103 7.10 -11.72 7.02
CA PHE A 103 7.67 -12.94 6.47
C PHE A 103 7.58 -12.98 4.94
N MET A 104 6.42 -12.67 4.38
CA MET A 104 6.22 -12.59 2.93
C MET A 104 7.08 -11.50 2.30
N ALA A 105 7.25 -10.35 2.97
CA ALA A 105 8.16 -9.30 2.52
C ALA A 105 9.61 -9.79 2.49
N PHE A 106 10.06 -10.46 3.56
CA PHE A 106 11.38 -11.09 3.60
C PHE A 106 11.61 -12.06 2.43
N ILE A 107 10.62 -12.91 2.16
CA ILE A 107 10.62 -13.83 1.01
C ILE A 107 10.80 -13.07 -0.30
N PHE A 108 9.96 -12.07 -0.53
CA PHE A 108 9.97 -11.29 -1.76
C PHE A 108 11.32 -10.60 -1.98
N ILE A 109 11.92 -10.06 -0.92
CA ILE A 109 13.23 -9.40 -0.97
C ILE A 109 14.32 -10.37 -1.40
N LEU A 110 14.25 -11.64 -1.02
CA LEU A 110 15.23 -12.67 -1.38
C LEU A 110 15.08 -13.19 -2.81
N LEU A 111 13.96 -12.93 -3.49
CA LEU A 111 13.80 -13.27 -4.89
C LEU A 111 14.91 -12.64 -5.74
N ASN A 112 15.38 -13.38 -6.73
CA ASN A 112 16.27 -12.82 -7.73
C ASN A 112 15.54 -11.75 -8.57
N ASP A 113 16.31 -10.96 -9.33
CA ASP A 113 15.75 -9.81 -10.04
C ASP A 113 14.71 -10.19 -11.11
N LYS A 114 14.94 -11.32 -11.79
CA LYS A 114 14.02 -11.85 -12.79
C LYS A 114 12.65 -12.13 -12.17
N TRP A 115 12.60 -12.82 -11.03
CA TRP A 115 11.34 -13.20 -10.39
C TRP A 115 10.64 -12.02 -9.71
N LYS A 116 11.38 -11.06 -9.12
CA LYS A 116 10.78 -9.82 -8.60
C LYS A 116 10.05 -9.04 -9.69
N LEU A 117 10.70 -8.85 -10.84
CA LEU A 117 10.11 -8.14 -11.98
C LEU A 117 8.93 -8.94 -12.56
N THR A 118 9.05 -10.26 -12.63
CA THR A 118 7.94 -11.13 -13.08
C THR A 118 6.73 -11.01 -12.16
N VAL A 119 6.92 -11.09 -10.84
CA VAL A 119 5.84 -10.86 -9.85
C VAL A 119 5.22 -9.49 -10.04
N PHE A 120 6.05 -8.45 -10.17
CA PHE A 120 5.56 -7.08 -10.35
C PHE A 120 4.77 -6.90 -11.65
N ASP A 121 5.21 -7.50 -12.76
CA ASP A 121 4.49 -7.49 -14.03
C ASP A 121 3.08 -8.06 -13.91
N TRP A 122 2.99 -9.24 -13.29
CA TRP A 122 1.71 -9.90 -13.08
C TRP A 122 0.83 -9.11 -12.12
N LEU A 123 1.41 -8.54 -11.05
CA LEU A 123 0.70 -7.67 -10.12
C LEU A 123 0.09 -6.46 -10.83
N VAL A 124 0.87 -5.71 -11.62
CA VAL A 124 0.37 -4.53 -12.35
C VAL A 124 -0.76 -4.90 -13.30
N LYS A 125 -0.60 -5.99 -14.05
CA LYS A 125 -1.62 -6.47 -14.99
C LYS A 125 -2.91 -6.87 -14.28
N SER A 126 -2.79 -7.63 -13.19
CA SER A 126 -3.94 -8.06 -12.40
C SER A 126 -4.65 -6.89 -11.73
N LEU A 127 -3.91 -5.95 -11.15
CA LEU A 127 -4.49 -4.74 -10.55
C LEU A 127 -5.28 -3.93 -11.57
N VAL A 128 -4.69 -3.64 -12.73
CA VAL A 128 -5.39 -2.87 -13.78
C VAL A 128 -6.60 -3.63 -14.31
N PHE A 129 -6.52 -4.95 -14.46
CA PHE A 129 -7.68 -5.77 -14.84
C PHE A 129 -8.83 -5.63 -13.81
N PHE A 130 -8.57 -5.88 -12.52
CA PHE A 130 -9.61 -5.80 -11.48
C PHE A 130 -10.17 -4.38 -11.31
N LEU A 131 -9.30 -3.37 -11.30
CA LEU A 131 -9.72 -1.98 -11.17
C LEU A 131 -10.50 -1.49 -12.40
N SER A 132 -10.24 -2.04 -13.60
CA SER A 132 -11.03 -1.71 -14.79
C SER A 132 -12.45 -2.26 -14.68
N LEU A 133 -12.61 -3.52 -14.29
CA LEU A 133 -13.93 -4.14 -14.07
C LEU A 133 -14.70 -3.41 -12.97
N SER A 134 -14.00 -3.08 -11.89
CA SER A 134 -14.53 -2.27 -10.80
C SER A 134 -14.96 -0.88 -11.26
N LEU A 135 -14.18 -0.19 -12.09
CA LEU A 135 -14.56 1.12 -12.60
C LEU A 135 -15.80 1.05 -13.50
N ILE A 136 -15.93 0.00 -14.32
CA ILE A 136 -17.11 -0.21 -15.16
C ILE A 136 -18.35 -0.40 -14.28
N GLU A 137 -18.28 -1.27 -13.28
CA GLU A 137 -19.38 -1.48 -12.34
C GLU A 137 -19.72 -0.20 -11.56
N TYR A 138 -18.71 0.55 -11.12
CA TYR A 138 -18.89 1.83 -10.44
C TYR A 138 -19.65 2.85 -11.29
N LEU A 139 -19.26 2.99 -12.56
CA LEU A 139 -19.93 3.91 -13.49
C LEU A 139 -21.36 3.45 -13.77
N LEU A 140 -21.59 2.15 -13.99
CA LEU A 140 -22.93 1.60 -14.15
C LEU A 140 -23.80 1.93 -12.94
N TYR A 141 -23.32 1.63 -11.74
CA TYR A 141 -24.05 1.90 -10.50
C TYR A 141 -24.39 3.39 -10.34
N ILE A 142 -23.45 4.31 -10.64
CA ILE A 142 -23.73 5.76 -10.58
C ILE A 142 -24.79 6.19 -11.60
N PHE A 143 -24.81 5.64 -12.81
CA PHE A 143 -25.73 6.09 -13.85
C PHE A 143 -27.10 5.41 -13.82
N THR A 144 -27.17 4.18 -13.32
CA THR A 144 -28.40 3.37 -13.38
C THR A 144 -28.95 2.99 -12.02
N ASP A 145 -28.20 3.22 -10.94
CA ASP A 145 -28.50 2.72 -9.58
C ASP A 145 -28.70 1.20 -9.54
N GLN A 146 -28.10 0.49 -10.51
CA GLN A 146 -28.16 -0.97 -10.62
C GLN A 146 -26.76 -1.56 -10.50
N GLY A 147 -26.62 -2.56 -9.64
CA GLY A 147 -25.40 -3.34 -9.47
C GLY A 147 -25.69 -4.77 -9.04
N ILE A 148 -24.71 -5.65 -9.21
CA ILE A 148 -24.83 -7.05 -8.79
C ILE A 148 -24.45 -7.11 -7.31
N LEU A 149 -25.44 -6.90 -6.44
CA LEU A 149 -25.29 -7.04 -5.01
C LEU A 149 -25.02 -8.51 -4.64
N ILE A 150 -23.93 -8.74 -3.93
CA ILE A 150 -23.52 -10.05 -3.41
C ILE A 150 -23.92 -10.18 -1.94
N ALA A 151 -23.63 -9.17 -1.13
CA ALA A 151 -23.81 -9.23 0.31
C ALA A 151 -23.89 -7.84 0.94
N TYR A 152 -24.40 -7.77 2.17
CA TYR A 152 -24.22 -6.63 3.05
C TYR A 152 -23.22 -7.01 4.14
N PHE A 153 -22.41 -6.06 4.59
CA PHE A 153 -21.56 -6.26 5.75
C PHE A 153 -21.49 -4.99 6.59
N ILE A 154 -21.40 -5.19 7.91
CA ILE A 154 -21.18 -4.12 8.87
C ILE A 154 -19.68 -4.11 9.16
N ARG A 155 -19.10 -2.92 9.11
CA ARG A 155 -17.75 -2.67 9.59
C ARG A 155 -17.84 -1.70 10.76
N ASP A 156 -17.29 -2.11 11.90
CA ASP A 156 -17.09 -1.20 13.02
C ASP A 156 -15.85 -0.34 12.75
N ASN A 157 -16.07 0.94 12.46
CA ASN A 157 -15.01 1.94 12.33
C ASN A 157 -15.13 2.89 13.53
N SER A 158 -14.28 2.68 14.54
CA SER A 158 -14.17 3.56 15.70
C SER A 158 -15.48 3.71 16.50
N GLY A 159 -16.23 2.62 16.69
CA GLY A 159 -17.50 2.63 17.42
C GLY A 159 -18.68 3.17 16.61
N ARG A 160 -18.51 3.38 15.29
CA ARG A 160 -19.60 3.62 14.34
C ARG A 160 -19.69 2.46 13.38
N GLU A 161 -20.77 1.69 13.51
CA GLU A 161 -21.14 0.67 12.55
C GLU A 161 -21.45 1.33 11.19
N GLN A 162 -20.58 1.12 10.22
CA GLN A 162 -20.82 1.50 8.83
C GLN A 162 -21.31 0.28 8.06
N LEU A 163 -22.46 0.42 7.43
CA LEU A 163 -23.05 -0.62 6.59
C LEU A 163 -22.55 -0.45 5.16
N PHE A 164 -22.08 -1.54 4.58
CA PHE A 164 -21.59 -1.57 3.21
C PHE A 164 -22.38 -2.56 2.37
N GLU A 165 -22.62 -2.18 1.12
CA GLU A 165 -23.01 -3.09 0.05
C GLU A 165 -21.77 -3.64 -0.62
N GLN A 166 -21.67 -4.96 -0.64
CA GLN A 166 -20.73 -5.65 -1.48
C GLN A 166 -21.34 -5.94 -2.84
N HIS A 167 -20.74 -5.38 -3.88
CA HIS A 167 -21.03 -5.69 -5.28
C HIS A 167 -19.92 -6.59 -5.86
N LEU A 168 -20.00 -6.94 -7.14
CA LEU A 168 -19.12 -7.92 -7.76
C LEU A 168 -17.66 -7.48 -7.80
N PHE A 169 -17.40 -6.17 -7.94
CA PHE A 169 -16.06 -5.59 -7.98
C PHE A 169 -15.90 -4.32 -7.12
N ASN A 170 -16.92 -3.95 -6.33
CA ASN A 170 -16.94 -2.72 -5.53
C ASN A 170 -17.55 -2.91 -4.14
N PHE A 171 -17.17 -1.98 -3.27
CA PHE A 171 -17.88 -1.68 -2.03
C PHE A 171 -18.50 -0.30 -2.08
N PHE A 172 -19.78 -0.23 -1.73
CA PHE A 172 -20.51 1.02 -1.56
C PHE A 172 -20.91 1.19 -0.10
N ILE A 173 -20.68 2.38 0.45
CA ILE A 173 -21.12 2.72 1.80
C ILE A 173 -22.58 3.16 1.72
N ILE A 174 -23.44 2.51 2.50
CA ILE A 174 -24.85 2.89 2.61
C ILE A 174 -24.95 4.20 3.40
N ASN A 175 -25.82 5.11 2.96
CA ASN A 175 -26.05 6.43 3.56
C ASN A 175 -24.83 7.37 3.53
N SER A 176 -23.91 7.18 2.60
CA SER A 176 -22.78 8.09 2.35
C SER A 176 -22.69 8.40 0.86
N THR A 177 -21.94 9.43 0.50
CA THR A 177 -21.59 9.69 -0.90
C THR A 177 -20.86 8.48 -1.47
N ILE A 178 -21.39 7.95 -2.58
CA ILE A 178 -20.79 6.87 -3.35
C ILE A 178 -19.44 7.34 -3.90
N ARG A 179 -18.39 6.56 -3.68
CA ARG A 179 -17.02 6.85 -4.14
C ARG A 179 -16.38 5.61 -4.72
N PHE A 180 -15.54 5.79 -5.73
CA PHE A 180 -14.80 4.68 -6.31
C PHE A 180 -13.70 4.21 -5.34
N GLN A 181 -13.90 3.05 -4.73
CA GLN A 181 -12.88 2.43 -3.87
C GLN A 181 -12.53 0.99 -4.26
N SER A 182 -13.24 0.42 -5.24
CA SER A 182 -13.13 -1.00 -5.57
C SER A 182 -13.27 -1.84 -4.31
N PHE A 183 -12.38 -2.81 -4.08
CA PHE A 183 -12.30 -3.63 -2.88
C PHE A 183 -11.34 -3.08 -1.81
N CYS A 184 -10.85 -1.85 -1.94
CA CYS A 184 -10.05 -1.23 -0.88
C CYS A 184 -10.93 -0.89 0.33
N GLU A 185 -10.31 -0.68 1.50
CA GLU A 185 -11.04 -0.39 2.74
C GLU A 185 -11.68 1.00 2.69
N GLU A 186 -10.97 1.95 2.10
CA GLU A 186 -11.43 3.30 1.86
C GLU A 186 -10.94 3.81 0.49
N PRO A 187 -11.61 4.81 -0.13
CA PRO A 187 -11.14 5.43 -1.37
C PRO A 187 -9.74 6.06 -1.20
N GLY A 188 -9.41 6.46 0.04
CA GLY A 188 -8.10 6.93 0.46
C GLY A 188 -6.96 5.98 0.13
N GLU A 189 -7.15 4.68 0.38
CA GLU A 189 -6.16 3.63 0.13
C GLU A 189 -5.96 3.40 -1.36
N LEU A 190 -7.05 3.29 -2.13
CA LEU A 190 -7.00 3.14 -3.58
C LEU A 190 -6.20 4.28 -4.23
N GLY A 191 -6.47 5.51 -3.79
CA GLY A 191 -5.73 6.68 -4.23
C GLY A 191 -4.23 6.57 -3.93
N THR A 192 -3.84 6.14 -2.73
CA THR A 192 -2.43 5.99 -2.38
C THR A 192 -1.74 4.85 -3.15
N LEU A 193 -2.44 3.72 -3.37
CA LEU A 193 -1.96 2.62 -4.21
C LEU A 193 -1.69 3.11 -5.63
N CYS A 194 -2.65 3.80 -6.24
CA CYS A 194 -2.54 4.35 -7.59
C CYS A 194 -1.34 5.30 -7.70
N TYR A 195 -1.18 6.20 -6.73
CA TYR A 195 -0.03 7.10 -6.66
C TYR A 195 1.32 6.35 -6.62
N LEU A 196 1.46 5.38 -5.72
CA LEU A 196 2.72 4.62 -5.59
C LEU A 196 3.03 3.82 -6.86
N MET A 197 2.00 3.27 -7.51
CA MET A 197 2.15 2.60 -8.81
C MET A 197 2.61 3.55 -9.91
N LEU A 198 2.02 4.75 -10.01
CA LEU A 198 2.47 5.80 -10.94
C LEU A 198 3.96 6.12 -10.74
N PHE A 199 4.40 6.24 -9.49
CA PHE A 199 5.79 6.51 -9.15
C PHE A 199 6.74 5.37 -9.57
N LEU A 200 6.31 4.12 -9.42
CA LEU A 200 7.10 2.94 -9.80
C LEU A 200 7.22 2.76 -11.32
N ILE A 201 6.14 2.99 -12.07
CA ILE A 201 6.07 2.62 -13.49
C ILE A 201 6.27 3.80 -14.45
N GLY A 202 6.12 5.04 -13.98
CA GLY A 202 5.99 6.20 -14.87
C GLY A 202 7.21 6.55 -15.71
N ASN A 203 8.41 6.08 -15.35
CA ASN A 203 9.64 6.25 -16.13
C ASN A 203 9.96 5.06 -17.04
N ASN A 204 9.10 4.03 -17.08
CA ASN A 204 9.36 2.80 -17.81
C ASN A 204 8.38 2.64 -19.00
N PRO A 205 8.87 2.63 -20.25
CA PRO A 205 8.02 2.59 -21.45
C PRO A 205 7.18 1.31 -21.54
N ARG A 206 7.63 0.21 -20.93
CA ARG A 206 6.90 -1.06 -20.89
C ARG A 206 5.51 -0.92 -20.28
N TYR A 207 5.33 0.00 -19.33
CA TYR A 207 4.09 0.14 -18.59
C TYR A 207 3.26 1.35 -18.99
N LYS A 208 3.49 1.91 -20.17
CA LYS A 208 2.84 3.16 -20.62
C LYS A 208 1.31 3.11 -20.57
N ILE A 209 0.70 1.98 -20.93
CA ILE A 209 -0.78 1.83 -20.87
C ILE A 209 -1.24 1.79 -19.40
N TYR A 210 -0.61 0.95 -18.58
CA TYR A 210 -0.94 0.81 -17.17
C TYR A 210 -0.75 2.14 -16.40
N TYR A 211 0.23 2.95 -16.79
CA TYR A 211 0.42 4.31 -16.27
C TYR A 211 -0.82 5.19 -16.42
N TYR A 212 -1.46 5.18 -17.60
CA TYR A 212 -2.69 5.95 -17.79
C TYR A 212 -3.87 5.37 -17.02
N CYS A 213 -3.96 4.04 -16.93
CA CYS A 213 -4.99 3.38 -16.11
C CYS A 213 -4.92 3.83 -14.64
N PHE A 214 -3.73 3.85 -14.02
CA PHE A 214 -3.60 4.28 -12.63
C PHE A 214 -3.90 5.76 -12.40
N TRP A 215 -3.69 6.63 -13.41
CA TRP A 215 -4.19 8.01 -13.34
C TRP A 215 -5.72 8.06 -13.30
N ILE A 216 -6.37 7.31 -14.19
CA ILE A 216 -7.84 7.25 -14.27
C ILE A 216 -8.41 6.72 -12.94
N PHE A 217 -7.91 5.60 -12.44
CA PHE A 217 -8.38 5.02 -11.18
C PHE A 217 -8.13 5.93 -9.98
N GLY A 218 -6.94 6.54 -9.89
CA GLY A 218 -6.60 7.45 -8.81
C GLY A 218 -7.49 8.70 -8.80
N LEU A 219 -7.78 9.28 -9.98
CA LEU A 219 -8.69 10.42 -10.09
C LEU A 219 -10.13 10.03 -9.76
N ALA A 220 -10.60 8.89 -10.26
CA ALA A 220 -11.96 8.38 -9.98
C ALA A 220 -12.18 8.12 -8.48
N SER A 221 -11.12 7.82 -7.71
CA SER A 221 -11.22 7.59 -6.27
C SER A 221 -11.60 8.82 -5.45
N PHE A 222 -11.50 10.02 -6.02
CA PHE A 222 -11.69 11.30 -5.32
C PHE A 222 -10.92 11.42 -3.99
N SER A 223 -9.76 10.75 -3.90
CA SER A 223 -8.91 10.83 -2.72
C SER A 223 -8.10 12.12 -2.73
N LEU A 224 -8.37 13.06 -1.80
CA LEU A 224 -7.54 14.27 -1.61
C LEU A 224 -6.04 13.94 -1.55
N GLY A 225 -5.68 12.87 -0.82
CA GLY A 225 -4.30 12.43 -0.73
C GLY A 225 -3.71 11.97 -2.06
N PHE A 226 -4.50 11.40 -2.98
CA PHE A 226 -4.02 11.12 -4.33
C PHE A 226 -3.68 12.42 -5.06
N TYR A 227 -4.54 13.44 -5.05
CA TYR A 227 -4.29 14.71 -5.74
C TYR A 227 -3.02 15.41 -5.22
N ILE A 228 -2.84 15.49 -3.90
CA ILE A 228 -1.66 16.09 -3.29
C ILE A 228 -0.39 15.32 -3.68
N LEU A 229 -0.41 14.00 -3.54
CA LEU A 229 0.74 13.16 -3.87
C LEU A 229 1.05 13.19 -5.37
N ALA A 230 0.02 13.15 -6.23
CA ALA A 230 0.13 13.29 -7.67
C ALA A 230 0.77 14.62 -8.09
N ALA A 231 0.41 15.73 -7.42
CA ALA A 231 1.06 17.02 -7.62
C ALA A 231 2.56 16.96 -7.27
N ILE A 232 2.93 16.37 -6.12
CA ILE A 232 4.33 16.15 -5.74
C ILE A 232 5.08 15.31 -6.79
N TYR A 233 4.45 14.27 -7.31
CA TYR A 233 5.04 13.45 -8.37
C TYR A 233 5.24 14.21 -9.67
N LEU A 234 4.30 15.06 -10.09
CA LEU A 234 4.46 15.91 -11.27
C LEU A 234 5.60 16.93 -11.11
N LEU A 235 5.81 17.46 -9.90
CA LEU A 235 6.97 18.32 -9.59
C LEU A 235 8.30 17.52 -9.62
N SER A 236 8.25 16.22 -9.29
CA SER A 236 9.42 15.36 -9.21
C SER A 236 10.01 14.98 -10.58
N ILE A 237 9.15 14.74 -11.57
CA ILE A 237 9.53 14.44 -12.96
C ILE A 237 9.77 15.76 -13.69
N ARG A 238 10.86 15.87 -14.46
CA ARG A 238 11.09 17.05 -15.31
C ARG A 238 9.82 17.35 -16.11
N PHE A 239 9.22 18.50 -15.85
CA PHE A 239 7.97 18.98 -16.43
C PHE A 239 7.93 18.76 -17.95
N LYS A 240 7.27 17.68 -18.40
CA LYS A 240 6.85 17.59 -19.80
C LYS A 240 5.49 18.23 -19.87
N ILE A 241 5.39 19.36 -20.57
CA ILE A 241 4.15 20.15 -20.70
C ILE A 241 2.93 19.28 -21.05
N ARG A 242 3.13 18.24 -21.88
CA ARG A 242 2.08 17.27 -22.25
C ARG A 242 1.48 16.53 -21.06
N THR A 243 2.27 16.18 -20.06
CA THR A 243 1.81 15.47 -18.85
C THR A 243 1.02 16.42 -17.94
N ILE A 244 1.46 17.67 -17.82
CA ILE A 244 0.74 18.72 -17.08
C ILE A 244 -0.60 19.01 -17.75
N VAL A 245 -0.60 19.20 -19.07
CA VAL A 245 -1.81 19.45 -19.85
C VAL A 245 -2.77 18.29 -19.71
N LEU A 246 -2.31 17.04 -19.78
CA LEU A 246 -3.18 15.87 -19.61
C LEU A 246 -3.78 15.81 -18.19
N THR A 247 -2.97 16.01 -17.14
CA THR A 247 -3.48 16.04 -15.76
C THR A 247 -4.44 17.20 -15.54
N ALA A 248 -4.11 18.39 -16.07
CA ALA A 248 -4.98 19.56 -15.99
C ALA A 248 -6.30 19.34 -16.73
N VAL A 249 -6.27 18.78 -17.94
CA VAL A 249 -7.49 18.40 -18.68
C VAL A 249 -8.30 17.41 -17.86
N CYS A 250 -7.72 16.32 -17.35
CA CYS A 250 -8.46 15.36 -16.53
C CYS A 250 -9.05 15.99 -15.25
N VAL A 251 -8.29 16.83 -14.55
CA VAL A 251 -8.76 17.54 -13.35
C VAL A 251 -9.84 18.57 -13.68
N LEU A 252 -9.78 19.22 -14.84
CA LEU A 252 -10.78 20.20 -15.30
C LEU A 252 -12.02 19.55 -15.92
N THR A 253 -11.91 18.36 -16.50
CA THR A 253 -13.05 17.61 -17.07
C THR A 253 -13.82 16.81 -16.02
N MET A 254 -13.19 16.41 -14.92
CA MET A 254 -13.86 15.68 -13.83
C MET A 254 -15.03 16.46 -13.20
N PRO A 255 -14.92 17.77 -12.91
CA PRO A 255 -16.04 18.61 -12.48
C PRO A 255 -17.20 18.66 -13.49
N LEU A 256 -16.92 18.51 -14.79
CA LEU A 256 -17.96 18.52 -15.83
C LEU A 256 -18.75 17.20 -15.88
N ILE A 257 -18.18 16.08 -15.40
CA ILE A 257 -18.81 14.76 -15.45
C ILE A 257 -19.40 14.37 -14.08
N LEU A 258 -18.75 14.76 -12.98
CA LEU A 258 -19.05 14.33 -11.61
C LEU A 258 -19.18 15.53 -10.65
N GLY A 259 -19.63 16.67 -11.17
CA GLY A 259 -19.54 18.00 -10.53
C GLY A 259 -19.89 18.06 -9.05
N GLU A 260 -21.06 17.56 -8.66
CA GLU A 260 -21.54 17.61 -7.27
C GLU A 260 -20.68 16.76 -6.32
N GLN A 261 -20.17 15.61 -6.79
CA GLN A 261 -19.24 14.77 -6.02
C GLN A 261 -17.85 15.41 -5.92
N PHE A 262 -17.34 16.03 -6.98
CA PHE A 262 -16.04 16.70 -6.91
C PHE A 262 -16.08 17.93 -5.99
N GLU A 263 -17.17 18.70 -6.05
CA GLU A 263 -17.35 19.88 -5.20
C GLU A 263 -17.40 19.50 -3.72
N THR A 264 -18.30 18.59 -3.34
CA THR A 264 -18.51 18.14 -1.96
C THR A 264 -17.29 17.41 -1.37
N LEU A 265 -16.64 16.55 -2.17
CA LEU A 265 -15.62 15.63 -1.65
C LEU A 265 -14.19 16.18 -1.73
N VAL A 266 -13.95 17.19 -2.57
CA VAL A 266 -12.62 17.77 -2.82
C VAL A 266 -12.60 19.28 -2.62
N MET A 267 -13.46 20.04 -3.32
CA MET A 267 -13.38 21.51 -3.31
C MET A 267 -13.80 22.12 -1.97
N GLU A 268 -14.92 21.67 -1.39
CA GLU A 268 -15.39 22.15 -0.09
C GLU A 268 -14.39 21.85 1.04
N ARG A 269 -13.63 20.75 0.93
CA ARG A 269 -12.55 20.41 1.88
C ARG A 269 -11.33 21.32 1.76
N ILE A 270 -11.10 21.91 0.59
CA ILE A 270 -9.99 22.84 0.36
C ILE A 270 -10.43 24.28 0.68
N SER A 271 -11.71 24.62 0.46
CA SER A 271 -12.28 25.95 0.70
C SER A 271 -12.83 26.16 2.12
N GLY A 272 -12.97 25.09 2.91
CA GLY A 272 -13.43 25.13 4.31
C GLY A 272 -12.60 26.05 5.20
N LYS A 273 -13.29 26.94 5.93
CA LYS A 273 -12.76 28.00 6.79
C LYS A 273 -12.20 27.48 8.12
N ASP A 274 -11.11 26.70 8.09
CA ASP A 274 -10.08 26.67 9.13
C ASP A 274 -9.05 25.59 8.79
N ILE A 275 -7.76 25.83 9.10
CA ILE A 275 -6.70 24.82 8.90
C ILE A 275 -7.00 23.51 9.67
N ARG A 276 -7.83 23.58 10.72
CA ARG A 276 -8.29 22.43 11.50
C ARG A 276 -9.28 21.54 10.74
N ASP A 277 -10.10 22.11 9.85
CA ASP A 277 -11.03 21.35 9.01
C ASP A 277 -10.33 20.64 7.83
N ILE A 278 -9.10 21.06 7.51
CA ILE A 278 -8.21 20.38 6.55
C ILE A 278 -7.58 19.12 7.18
N ASP A 279 -7.34 19.08 8.50
CA ASP A 279 -6.90 17.89 9.27
C ASP A 279 -8.09 17.17 9.92
N ASN A 280 -9.15 16.96 9.15
CA ASN A 280 -10.35 16.20 9.54
C ASN A 280 -10.14 14.67 9.59
N ARG A 281 -8.90 14.20 9.43
CA ARG A 281 -8.57 12.79 9.60
C ARG A 281 -8.26 12.46 11.04
N THR A 282 -7.64 13.35 11.82
CA THR A 282 -7.26 13.00 13.18
C THR A 282 -8.35 13.38 14.18
N GLY A 283 -9.04 12.41 14.78
CA GLY A 283 -10.05 12.63 15.80
C GLY A 283 -9.49 13.32 17.06
N ASP A 284 -10.31 14.15 17.70
CA ASP A 284 -9.93 14.92 18.89
C ASP A 284 -9.40 14.05 20.03
N ALA A 285 -9.92 12.81 20.16
CA ALA A 285 -9.45 11.83 21.13
C ALA A 285 -7.96 11.48 20.94
N LEU A 286 -7.53 11.21 19.70
CA LEU A 286 -6.12 10.90 19.40
C LEU A 286 -5.23 12.13 19.57
N ASN A 287 -5.71 13.32 19.17
CA ASN A 287 -4.96 14.56 19.37
C ASN A 287 -4.77 14.86 20.88
N SER A 288 -5.80 14.63 21.69
CA SER A 288 -5.72 14.77 23.15
C SER A 288 -4.77 13.74 23.76
N ALA A 289 -4.85 12.47 23.33
CA ALA A 289 -3.98 11.40 23.82
C ALA A 289 -2.51 11.66 23.47
N LEU A 290 -2.22 12.12 22.25
CA LEU A 290 -0.90 12.55 21.82
C LEU A 290 -0.38 13.73 22.64
N SER A 291 -1.24 14.72 22.91
CA SER A 291 -0.87 15.86 23.75
C SER A 291 -0.46 15.41 25.15
N THR A 292 -1.28 14.58 25.81
CA THR A 292 -0.96 13.99 27.11
C THR A 292 0.37 13.22 27.06
N SER A 293 0.58 12.43 26.01
CA SER A 293 1.80 11.64 25.82
C SER A 293 3.06 12.47 25.66
N ILE A 294 2.92 13.68 25.11
CA ILE A 294 4.01 14.65 25.00
C ILE A 294 4.33 15.23 26.38
N PHE A 295 3.30 15.55 27.17
CA PHE A 295 3.48 16.12 28.50
C PHE A 295 4.07 15.13 29.52
N ASP A 296 3.67 13.86 29.47
CA ASP A 296 4.17 12.82 30.38
C ASP A 296 5.47 12.14 29.89
N GLY A 297 5.92 12.45 28.67
CA GLY A 297 7.13 11.90 28.05
C GLY A 297 7.01 10.49 27.49
N SER A 298 5.85 9.84 27.62
CA SER A 298 5.59 8.49 27.10
C SER A 298 5.69 8.41 25.58
N ILE A 299 5.50 9.52 24.87
CA ILE A 299 5.62 9.61 23.40
C ILE A 299 7.01 9.20 22.88
N ILE A 300 8.05 9.22 23.73
CA ILE A 300 9.40 8.78 23.33
C ILE A 300 9.40 7.28 22.99
N TYR A 301 8.69 6.48 23.79
CA TYR A 301 8.68 5.03 23.72
C TYR A 301 7.41 4.46 23.04
N GLY A 302 6.32 5.23 23.06
CA GLY A 302 5.01 4.82 22.52
C GLY A 302 4.18 4.01 23.52
N HIS A 303 2.92 3.76 23.15
CA HIS A 303 1.89 3.13 23.98
C HIS A 303 1.51 1.70 23.59
N GLY A 304 2.17 1.13 22.58
CA GLY A 304 1.84 -0.20 22.08
C GLY A 304 0.73 -0.20 21.03
N GLY A 305 0.57 -1.33 20.34
CA GLY A 305 -0.31 -1.44 19.17
C GLY A 305 -1.77 -1.76 19.50
N VAL A 306 -2.04 -2.52 20.56
CA VAL A 306 -3.36 -3.10 20.85
C VAL A 306 -4.26 -2.12 21.59
N LEU A 307 -3.73 -1.33 22.52
CA LEU A 307 -4.46 -0.24 23.20
C LEU A 307 -5.08 0.76 22.19
N PRO A 308 -4.32 1.32 21.23
CA PRO A 308 -4.87 2.23 20.21
C PRO A 308 -5.86 1.54 19.26
N ASP A 309 -5.65 0.26 18.93
CA ASP A 309 -6.59 -0.53 18.11
C ASP A 309 -7.93 -0.69 18.83
N ASN A 310 -7.90 -1.03 20.11
CA ASN A 310 -9.08 -1.15 20.97
C ASN A 310 -9.80 0.19 21.20
N MET A 311 -9.05 1.30 21.19
CA MET A 311 -9.62 2.65 21.25
C MET A 311 -10.16 3.15 19.90
N GLY A 312 -10.03 2.34 18.83
CA GLY A 312 -10.49 2.71 17.50
C GLY A 312 -9.67 3.82 16.84
N TYR A 313 -8.43 4.02 17.29
CA TYR A 313 -7.55 5.08 16.76
C TYR A 313 -6.97 4.75 15.39
N ASP A 314 -7.11 3.52 14.92
CA ASP A 314 -6.59 3.08 13.62
C ASP A 314 -7.47 3.44 12.42
N SER A 315 -8.76 3.67 12.64
CA SER A 315 -9.70 3.97 11.57
C SER A 315 -9.95 5.47 11.44
N GLY A 316 -9.91 5.98 10.20
CA GLY A 316 -10.11 7.40 9.88
C GLY A 316 -8.92 8.33 10.19
N ASN A 317 -8.06 7.97 11.14
CA ASN A 317 -6.92 8.76 11.61
C ASN A 317 -5.69 8.77 10.70
N THR A 318 -4.96 9.88 10.77
CA THR A 318 -3.68 10.05 10.06
C THR A 318 -2.66 9.04 10.56
N GLY A 319 -2.29 8.09 9.68
CA GLY A 319 -1.49 6.94 10.08
C GLY A 319 -0.11 7.25 10.68
N GLY A 320 0.52 8.38 10.32
CA GLY A 320 1.76 8.82 10.95
C GLY A 320 1.60 9.21 12.42
N LYS A 321 0.47 9.83 12.78
CA LYS A 321 0.15 10.20 14.17
C LYS A 321 -0.19 8.96 15.00
N VAL A 322 -0.95 8.04 14.42
CA VAL A 322 -1.25 6.72 15.01
C VAL A 322 0.04 5.95 15.27
N PHE A 323 0.93 5.86 14.28
CA PHE A 323 2.22 5.20 14.43
C PHE A 323 3.07 5.83 15.53
N LEU A 324 3.11 7.17 15.60
CA LEU A 324 3.86 7.88 16.64
C LEU A 324 3.30 7.59 18.03
N TYR A 325 1.97 7.55 18.17
CA TYR A 325 1.33 7.18 19.42
C TYR A 325 1.64 5.73 19.82
N LYS A 326 1.58 4.79 18.86
CA LYS A 326 1.85 3.36 19.07
C LYS A 326 3.32 3.06 19.42
N TYR A 327 4.25 3.56 18.62
CA TYR A 327 5.66 3.12 18.64
C TYR A 327 6.65 4.21 19.06
N GLY A 328 6.15 5.42 19.31
CA GLY A 328 6.93 6.55 19.79
C GLY A 328 7.93 7.11 18.80
N VAL A 329 8.64 8.15 19.24
CA VAL A 329 9.73 8.78 18.48
C VAL A 329 10.87 7.79 18.23
N LEU A 330 11.16 6.91 19.20
CA LEU A 330 12.21 5.91 19.07
C LEU A 330 11.89 4.89 17.97
N GLY A 331 10.64 4.41 17.89
CA GLY A 331 10.17 3.56 16.80
C GLY A 331 10.29 4.24 15.44
N LEU A 332 9.97 5.54 15.35
CA LEU A 332 10.13 6.31 14.11
C LEU A 332 11.61 6.44 13.69
N ILE A 333 12.52 6.70 14.62
CA ILE A 333 13.97 6.76 14.33
C ILE A 333 14.49 5.39 13.87
N LEU A 334 14.08 4.32 14.55
CA LEU A 334 14.44 2.94 14.20
C LEU A 334 13.83 2.48 12.88
N LEU A 335 12.74 3.11 12.43
CA LEU A 335 12.23 2.91 11.08
C LEU A 335 13.09 3.67 10.07
N LEU A 336 13.30 4.97 10.28
CA LEU A 336 13.94 5.87 9.34
C LEU A 336 15.42 5.54 9.11
N CYS A 337 16.19 5.26 10.16
CA CYS A 337 17.65 5.07 10.05
C CYS A 337 18.03 3.81 9.24
N PRO A 338 17.50 2.61 9.53
CA PRO A 338 17.73 1.41 8.73
C PRO A 338 17.16 1.55 7.32
N PHE A 339 15.98 2.15 7.17
CA PHE A 339 15.37 2.41 5.87
C PHE A 339 16.26 3.32 5.00
N TRP A 340 16.78 4.41 5.58
CA TRP A 340 17.67 5.34 4.90
C TRP A 340 19.02 4.72 4.54
N LYS A 341 19.61 3.95 5.46
CA LYS A 341 20.86 3.20 5.21
C LYS A 341 20.65 2.19 4.09
N PHE A 342 19.54 1.45 4.13
CA PHE A 342 19.16 0.49 3.10
C PHE A 342 18.97 1.17 1.74
N ILE A 343 18.10 2.19 1.64
CA ILE A 343 17.83 2.91 0.39
C ILE A 343 19.13 3.43 -0.21
N ASN A 344 20.00 4.04 0.59
CA ASN A 344 21.23 4.60 0.07
C ASN A 344 22.19 3.54 -0.47
N GLN A 345 22.33 2.39 0.19
CA GLN A 345 23.22 1.33 -0.28
C GLN A 345 22.64 0.58 -1.48
N TYR A 346 21.38 0.16 -1.38
CA TYR A 346 20.71 -0.62 -2.41
C TYR A 346 20.48 0.21 -3.68
N TYR A 347 20.08 1.48 -3.58
CA TYR A 347 19.76 2.28 -4.77
C TYR A 347 21.01 2.77 -5.50
N ARG A 348 22.14 2.92 -4.77
CA ARG A 348 23.46 3.15 -5.38
C ARG A 348 23.88 1.96 -6.25
N GLN A 349 23.59 0.74 -5.82
CA GLN A 349 23.88 -0.47 -6.59
C GLN A 349 23.18 -0.47 -7.96
N TYR A 350 21.96 0.06 -8.02
CA TYR A 350 21.18 0.22 -9.26
C TYR A 350 21.42 1.56 -9.96
N ARG A 351 22.39 2.38 -9.51
CA ARG A 351 22.72 3.69 -10.11
C ARG A 351 21.52 4.65 -10.24
N VAL A 352 20.52 4.55 -9.36
CA VAL A 352 19.35 5.43 -9.38
C VAL A 352 19.81 6.87 -9.11
N PRO A 353 19.41 7.90 -9.87
CA PRO A 353 19.79 9.29 -9.61
C PRO A 353 19.33 9.77 -8.22
N TYR A 354 20.17 10.54 -7.49
CA TYR A 354 19.88 11.00 -6.12
C TYR A 354 18.52 11.71 -6.00
N ARG A 355 18.19 12.61 -6.94
CA ARG A 355 16.89 13.29 -7.01
C ARG A 355 15.72 12.31 -6.99
N LEU A 356 15.77 11.26 -7.81
CA LEU A 356 14.72 10.23 -7.86
C LEU A 356 14.64 9.41 -6.57
N ARG A 357 15.77 9.16 -5.91
CA ARG A 357 15.77 8.52 -4.58
C ARG A 357 15.05 9.39 -3.55
N MET A 358 15.36 10.68 -3.49
CA MET A 358 14.73 11.62 -2.55
C MET A 358 13.23 11.74 -2.81
N CYS A 359 12.83 11.83 -4.07
CA CYS A 359 11.42 11.90 -4.44
C CYS A 359 10.68 10.61 -4.04
N PHE A 360 11.29 9.43 -4.20
CA PHE A 360 10.70 8.17 -3.73
C PHE A 360 10.56 8.13 -2.21
N VAL A 361 11.58 8.58 -1.47
CA VAL A 361 11.55 8.64 0.00
C VAL A 361 10.40 9.53 0.47
N ILE A 362 10.27 10.73 -0.11
CA ILE A 362 9.18 11.67 0.22
C ILE A 362 7.83 11.06 -0.15
N ALA A 363 7.70 10.45 -1.32
CA ALA A 363 6.49 9.77 -1.77
C ALA A 363 6.06 8.65 -0.81
N PHE A 364 7.01 7.81 -0.44
CA PHE A 364 6.80 6.65 0.42
C PHE A 364 6.42 7.08 1.84
N PHE A 365 7.14 8.04 2.43
CA PHE A 365 6.81 8.53 3.78
C PHE A 365 5.56 9.41 3.81
N GLY A 366 5.24 10.13 2.72
CA GLY A 366 3.97 10.83 2.56
C GLY A 366 2.78 9.87 2.53
N ALA A 367 2.91 8.74 1.81
CA ALA A 367 1.93 7.67 1.81
C ALA A 367 1.78 7.01 3.20
N PHE A 368 2.90 6.75 3.88
CA PHE A 368 2.92 6.23 5.25
C PHE A 368 2.22 7.18 6.23
N TYR A 369 2.56 8.47 6.20
CA TYR A 369 1.96 9.48 7.06
C TYR A 369 0.44 9.51 6.89
N LYS A 370 -0.05 9.36 5.65
CA LYS A 370 -1.48 9.37 5.33
C LYS A 370 -2.25 8.17 5.91
N SER A 371 -1.74 6.94 5.79
CA SER A 371 -2.56 5.72 6.01
C SER A 371 -1.82 4.54 6.69
N ASN A 372 -0.78 4.79 7.49
CA ASN A 372 0.02 3.79 8.24
C ASN A 372 0.30 2.52 7.41
N MET A 373 0.69 2.71 6.16
CA MET A 373 0.67 1.61 5.20
C MET A 373 1.80 0.59 5.38
N LEU A 374 2.66 0.78 6.38
CA LEU A 374 3.81 -0.08 6.63
C LEU A 374 3.42 -1.47 7.10
N GLU A 375 2.24 -1.62 7.69
CA GLU A 375 1.71 -2.90 8.12
C GLU A 375 1.34 -3.81 6.94
N PHE A 376 1.19 -3.23 5.74
CA PHE A 376 0.85 -3.96 4.53
C PHE A 376 2.10 -4.54 3.84
N TYR A 377 2.01 -5.83 3.51
CA TYR A 377 3.04 -6.56 2.76
C TYR A 377 3.46 -5.84 1.48
N TRP A 378 2.50 -5.28 0.73
CA TRP A 378 2.79 -4.69 -0.57
C TRP A 378 3.66 -3.44 -0.45
N CYS A 379 3.47 -2.64 0.60
CA CYS A 379 4.28 -1.45 0.89
C CYS A 379 5.72 -1.80 1.24
N LEU A 380 5.95 -2.86 2.03
CA LEU A 380 7.29 -3.33 2.39
C LEU A 380 8.12 -3.76 1.18
N CYS A 381 7.45 -4.20 0.10
CA CYS A 381 8.08 -4.65 -1.14
C CYS A 381 8.47 -3.51 -2.09
N LEU A 382 7.79 -2.35 -2.05
CA LEU A 382 8.02 -1.24 -3.00
C LEU A 382 9.46 -0.71 -2.99
N PRO A 383 10.12 -0.51 -1.83
CA PRO A 383 11.50 -0.04 -1.79
C PRO A 383 12.47 -0.96 -2.52
N PHE A 384 12.16 -2.25 -2.63
CA PHE A 384 13.00 -3.24 -3.31
C PHE A 384 12.74 -3.32 -4.81
N LEU A 385 11.56 -2.87 -5.26
CA LEU A 385 11.15 -2.82 -6.67
C LEU A 385 11.57 -1.52 -7.36
N PHE A 386 11.39 -0.38 -6.69
CA PHE A 386 11.66 0.93 -7.25
C PHE A 386 13.02 1.07 -7.95
N PRO A 387 14.17 0.70 -7.35
CA PRO A 387 15.45 0.91 -7.99
C PRO A 387 15.65 0.04 -9.24
N MET A 388 14.99 -1.12 -9.30
CA MET A 388 15.03 -2.00 -10.47
C MET A 388 14.28 -1.38 -11.65
N LEU A 389 13.14 -0.75 -11.38
CA LEU A 389 12.30 -0.10 -12.38
C LEU A 389 12.86 1.28 -12.80
N ALA A 390 13.44 2.02 -11.84
CA ALA A 390 14.04 3.33 -12.08
C ALA A 390 15.38 3.25 -12.82
N SER A 391 16.16 2.17 -12.60
CA SER A 391 17.44 1.95 -13.30
C SER A 391 17.29 1.44 -14.73
N GLY A 392 16.16 0.82 -15.06
CA GLY A 392 15.80 0.34 -16.40
C GLY A 392 15.63 1.43 -17.47
N ALA A 393 15.74 2.71 -17.11
CA ALA A 393 15.68 3.83 -18.05
C ALA A 393 17.06 4.29 -18.60
N THR A 394 18.18 3.63 -18.25
CA THR A 394 19.52 4.10 -18.71
C THR A 394 20.50 3.09 -19.31
N SER A 395 20.22 1.79 -19.46
CA SER A 395 21.03 0.97 -20.40
C SER A 395 20.36 -0.33 -20.81
N LYS A 396 20.58 -0.67 -22.08
CA LYS A 396 20.20 -1.84 -22.89
C LYS A 396 20.40 -3.25 -22.29
N THR A 397 20.55 -3.41 -20.98
CA THR A 397 21.04 -4.64 -20.32
C THR A 397 19.95 -5.51 -19.67
N PHE A 398 18.68 -5.08 -19.64
CA PHE A 398 17.59 -5.87 -19.05
C PHE A 398 16.35 -5.93 -19.96
N SER A 399 16.53 -6.20 -21.26
CA SER A 399 15.42 -6.73 -22.05
C SER A 399 15.20 -8.19 -21.62
N ILE A 400 13.96 -8.53 -21.26
CA ILE A 400 13.54 -9.91 -21.04
C ILE A 400 13.72 -10.74 -22.33
N ASP A 401 13.80 -10.08 -23.48
CA ASP A 401 14.06 -10.69 -24.79
C ASP A 401 15.45 -11.35 -24.92
N ASN A 402 16.41 -11.02 -24.03
CA ASN A 402 17.70 -11.69 -23.97
C ASN A 402 17.73 -12.90 -23.00
N ILE A 403 16.61 -13.20 -22.35
CA ILE A 403 16.46 -14.41 -21.55
C ILE A 403 15.91 -15.49 -22.48
N LYS A 404 16.82 -16.25 -23.11
CA LYS A 404 16.44 -17.51 -23.78
C LYS A 404 15.64 -18.37 -22.78
N LEU A 405 14.42 -18.72 -23.17
CA LEU A 405 13.53 -19.66 -22.48
C LEU A 405 14.22 -21.01 -22.32
#